data_AF-A0A6W0Q600-F1
#
_entry.id   AF-A0A6W0Q600-F1
#
_cell.length_a   1.000
_cell.length_b   1.000
_cell.length_c   1.000
_cell.angle_alpha   90.00
_cell.angle_beta   90.00
_cell.angle_gamma   90.00
#
_symmetry.space_group_name_H-M   'P 1'
#
loop_
_entity.id
_entity.type
_entity.pdbx_description
1 polymer ?
#
loop_
_entity_poly.entity_id
_entity_poly.type
_entity_poly.pdbx_seq_one_letter_code
_entity_poly.pdbx_strand_id
1 'polypeptide(L)'
;MLLLFRSPKYSRKIFFTLEGESDIRFLNTHFADERIHYDSPCSGKPEVINAVQLLRSHGKQNVYGLCDADFDILEGNSYENIHFTDCHDLEMMLIEGGSFDKFISEFLKTSILRIHTLEDIRNNLKESIIDVTYKIGILKWLNFKNNLLLMF
;
A
#
# COMPACT_ATOMS: atom_id res chain seq x y z
N MET A 1 1.49 -3.82 20.73
CA MET A 1 2.51 -2.78 20.48
C MET A 1 3.28 -2.31 21.74
N LEU A 2 2.75 -1.49 22.66
CA LEU A 2 3.52 -0.85 23.76
C LEU A 2 4.51 -1.74 24.55
N LEU A 3 4.15 -2.98 24.88
CA LEU A 3 5.03 -3.90 25.62
C LEU A 3 6.21 -4.43 24.79
N LEU A 4 6.06 -4.57 23.46
CA LEU A 4 7.13 -5.00 22.56
C LEU A 4 8.29 -3.99 22.58
N PHE A 5 7.99 -2.70 22.71
CA PHE A 5 8.98 -1.61 22.69
C PHE A 5 9.91 -1.57 23.90
N ARG A 6 9.48 -2.13 25.03
CA ARG A 6 10.29 -2.20 26.26
C ARG A 6 11.29 -3.36 26.21
N SER A 7 11.16 -4.26 25.23
CA SER A 7 12.12 -5.35 25.05
C SER A 7 13.43 -4.85 24.45
N PRO A 8 14.59 -5.30 24.98
CA PRO A 8 15.90 -4.98 24.42
C PRO A 8 16.01 -5.28 22.92
N LYS A 9 15.35 -6.37 22.46
CA LYS A 9 15.32 -6.81 21.05
C LYS A 9 14.76 -5.76 20.09
N TYR A 10 13.86 -4.91 20.58
CA TYR A 10 13.07 -4.00 19.77
C TYR A 10 13.37 -2.52 20.06
N SER A 11 14.01 -2.24 21.19
CA SER A 11 14.30 -0.87 21.65
C SER A 11 15.01 0.02 20.61
N ARG A 12 15.87 -0.56 19.76
CA ARG A 12 16.63 0.15 18.72
C ARG A 12 16.06 0.02 17.30
N LYS A 13 15.01 -0.78 17.09
CA LYS A 13 14.42 -0.96 15.75
C LYS A 13 13.54 0.22 15.36
N ILE A 14 13.47 0.49 14.05
CA ILE A 14 12.49 1.38 13.40
C ILE A 14 11.18 0.61 13.23
N PHE A 15 10.06 1.24 13.55
CA PHE A 15 8.75 0.62 13.49
C PHE A 15 7.92 1.25 12.40
N PHE A 16 7.31 0.39 11.59
CA PHE A 16 6.26 0.75 10.67
C PHE A 16 4.97 0.11 11.12
N THR A 17 3.95 0.95 11.34
CA THR A 17 2.58 0.53 11.59
C THR A 17 1.81 0.54 10.27
N LEU A 18 1.20 -0.58 9.90
CA LEU A 18 0.55 -0.78 8.59
C LEU A 18 -0.95 -1.02 8.76
N GLU A 19 -1.75 -0.87 7.70
CA GLU A 19 -3.21 -1.04 7.77
C GLU A 19 -3.65 -2.48 8.00
N GLY A 20 -3.02 -3.44 7.34
CA GLY A 20 -3.38 -4.85 7.41
C GLY A 20 -2.21 -5.85 7.36
N GLU A 21 -2.57 -7.13 7.53
CA GLU A 21 -1.58 -8.22 7.53
C GLU A 21 -0.99 -8.49 6.15
N SER A 22 -1.72 -8.20 5.07
CA SER A 22 -1.23 -8.30 3.69
C SER A 22 0.00 -7.41 3.49
N ASP A 23 -0.04 -6.19 4.00
CA ASP A 23 1.04 -5.21 3.90
C ASP A 23 2.27 -5.68 4.67
N ILE A 24 2.06 -6.23 5.87
CA ILE A 24 3.13 -6.82 6.68
C ILE A 24 3.81 -7.94 5.89
N ARG A 25 3.03 -8.84 5.29
CA ARG A 25 3.59 -9.96 4.52
C ARG A 25 4.36 -9.46 3.30
N PHE A 26 3.80 -8.50 2.56
CA PHE A 26 4.42 -7.92 1.39
C PHE A 26 5.76 -7.26 1.74
N LEU A 27 5.76 -6.35 2.72
CA LEU A 27 6.98 -5.63 3.12
C LEU A 27 8.04 -6.55 3.75
N ASN A 28 7.65 -7.57 4.52
CA ASN A 28 8.61 -8.57 4.98
C ASN A 28 9.17 -9.40 3.82
N THR A 29 8.39 -9.69 2.78
CA THR A 29 8.86 -10.49 1.64
C THR A 29 9.86 -9.72 0.78
N HIS A 30 9.63 -8.42 0.58
CA HIS A 30 10.40 -7.62 -0.38
C HIS A 30 11.41 -6.66 0.26
N PHE A 31 11.20 -6.27 1.53
CA PHE A 31 11.97 -5.26 2.24
C PHE A 31 12.31 -5.66 3.68
N ALA A 32 12.57 -6.95 3.90
CA ALA A 32 13.04 -7.43 5.19
C ALA A 32 14.41 -6.82 5.55
N ASP A 33 14.47 -6.17 6.70
CA ASP A 33 15.70 -5.64 7.27
C ASP A 33 15.67 -5.83 8.80
N GLU A 34 16.78 -6.27 9.38
CA GLU A 34 16.87 -6.54 10.82
C GLU A 34 16.62 -5.30 11.68
N ARG A 35 16.85 -4.10 11.14
CA ARG A 35 16.64 -2.82 11.82
C ARG A 35 15.16 -2.41 11.82
N ILE A 36 14.34 -3.02 10.98
CA ILE A 36 12.94 -2.67 10.79
C ILE A 36 12.03 -3.70 11.48
N HIS A 37 10.88 -3.24 11.96
CA HIS A 37 9.79 -4.08 12.41
C HIS A 37 8.46 -3.54 11.86
N TYR A 38 7.73 -4.41 11.18
CA TYR A 38 6.38 -4.14 10.69
C TYR A 38 5.36 -4.75 11.65
N ASP A 39 4.34 -3.98 12.04
CA ASP A 39 3.24 -4.42 12.90
C ASP A 39 1.95 -3.69 12.47
N SER A 40 0.77 -4.16 12.86
CA SER A 40 -0.51 -3.59 12.40
C SER A 40 -1.58 -3.68 13.50
N PRO A 41 -2.43 -2.64 13.66
CA PRO A 41 -3.65 -2.75 14.45
C PRO A 41 -4.77 -3.54 13.74
N CYS A 42 -4.58 -3.92 12.46
CA CYS A 42 -5.56 -4.61 11.62
C CYS A 42 -6.92 -3.91 11.56
N SER A 43 -6.91 -2.58 11.56
CA SER A 43 -8.12 -1.75 11.70
C SER A 43 -8.04 -0.44 10.91
N GLY A 44 -7.40 -0.48 9.74
CA GLY A 44 -7.34 0.61 8.76
C GLY A 44 -6.56 1.84 9.22
N LYS A 45 -6.45 2.80 8.31
CA LYS A 45 -5.69 4.06 8.47
C LYS A 45 -5.93 4.84 9.77
N PRO A 46 -7.17 5.05 10.28
CA PRO A 46 -7.36 5.81 11.53
C PRO A 46 -6.65 5.17 12.74
N GLU A 47 -6.67 3.84 12.83
CA GLU A 47 -6.00 3.14 13.93
C GLU A 47 -4.49 3.10 13.76
N VAL A 48 -3.98 3.12 12.53
CA VAL A 48 -2.55 3.32 12.26
C VAL A 48 -2.10 4.68 12.78
N ILE A 49 -2.83 5.74 12.46
CA ILE A 49 -2.54 7.11 12.92
C ILE A 49 -2.54 7.18 14.45
N ASN A 50 -3.59 6.63 15.09
CA ASN A 50 -3.72 6.60 16.55
C ASN A 50 -2.55 5.85 17.21
N ALA A 51 -2.16 4.69 16.65
CA ALA A 51 -1.05 3.90 17.17
C ALA A 51 0.29 4.65 17.09
N VAL A 52 0.58 5.31 15.97
CA VAL A 52 1.81 6.10 15.78
C VAL A 52 1.87 7.25 16.79
N GLN A 53 0.78 8.01 16.93
CA GLN A 53 0.69 9.11 17.90
C GLN A 53 0.85 8.63 19.34
N LEU A 54 0.20 7.52 19.70
CA LEU A 54 0.29 6.93 21.04
C LEU A 54 1.72 6.49 21.37
N LEU A 55 2.41 5.83 20.43
CA LEU A 55 3.76 5.35 20.66
C LEU A 55 4.78 6.49 20.76
N ARG A 56 4.62 7.54 19.94
CA ARG A 56 5.46 8.73 19.99
C ARG A 56 5.25 9.54 21.27
N SER A 57 4.01 9.68 21.74
CA SER A 57 3.72 10.35 23.02
C SER A 57 4.34 9.63 24.23
N HIS A 58 4.62 8.32 24.11
CA HIS A 58 5.35 7.52 25.10
C HIS A 58 6.87 7.49 24.88
N GLY A 59 7.40 8.40 24.05
CA GLY A 59 8.85 8.64 23.88
C GLY A 59 9.53 7.81 22.79
N LYS A 60 8.80 7.00 22.02
CA LYS A 60 9.39 6.22 20.92
C LYS A 60 9.36 7.03 19.62
N GLN A 61 10.48 7.67 19.29
CA GLN A 61 10.57 8.62 18.17
C GLN A 61 10.76 7.99 16.78
N ASN A 62 11.02 6.70 16.69
CA ASN A 62 11.26 5.99 15.43
C ASN A 62 10.13 5.02 15.11
N VAL A 63 8.90 5.54 15.19
CA VAL A 63 7.67 4.88 14.75
C VAL A 63 7.04 5.73 13.64
N TYR A 64 6.60 5.07 12.58
CA TYR A 64 5.99 5.66 11.40
C TYR A 64 4.78 4.83 10.97
N GLY A 65 3.80 5.47 10.35
CA GLY A 65 2.71 4.78 9.66
C GLY A 65 3.03 4.64 8.17
N LEU A 66 2.60 3.54 7.56
CA LEU A 66 2.55 3.41 6.11
C LEU A 66 1.15 2.93 5.73
N CYS A 67 0.46 3.75 4.95
CA CYS A 67 -0.95 3.59 4.63
C CYS A 67 -1.18 3.74 3.12
N ASP A 68 -2.30 3.24 2.64
CA ASP A 68 -2.74 3.56 1.28
C ASP A 68 -3.09 5.05 1.19
N ALA A 69 -2.89 5.65 0.02
CA ALA A 69 -3.21 7.06 -0.16
C ALA A 69 -4.72 7.31 -0.12
N ASP A 70 -5.55 6.34 -0.53
CA ASP A 70 -6.97 6.52 -0.82
C ASP A 70 -7.22 7.87 -1.52
N PHE A 71 -8.07 8.71 -0.93
CA PHE A 71 -8.36 10.07 -1.38
C PHE A 71 -7.58 11.14 -0.61
N ASP A 72 -6.71 10.78 0.34
CA ASP A 72 -6.01 11.74 1.18
C ASP A 72 -5.12 12.67 0.35
N ILE A 73 -4.34 12.12 -0.58
CA ILE A 73 -3.52 12.92 -1.49
C ILE A 73 -4.39 13.84 -2.36
N LEU A 74 -5.55 13.36 -2.84
CA LEU A 74 -6.47 14.13 -3.68
C LEU A 74 -7.15 15.28 -2.90
N GLU A 75 -7.42 15.08 -1.62
CA GLU A 75 -8.02 16.08 -0.74
C GLU A 75 -6.97 16.97 -0.04
N GLY A 76 -5.67 16.73 -0.29
CA GLY A 76 -4.57 17.49 0.32
C GLY A 76 -4.32 17.17 1.80
N ASN A 77 -4.81 16.03 2.27
CA ASN A 77 -4.59 15.55 3.63
C ASN A 77 -3.15 15.05 3.79
N SER A 78 -2.56 15.37 4.93
CA SER A 78 -1.28 14.80 5.37
C SER A 78 -1.30 14.62 6.88
N TYR A 79 -0.58 13.60 7.35
CA TYR A 79 -0.54 13.24 8.76
C TYR A 79 0.90 13.12 9.21
N GLU A 80 1.20 13.63 10.41
CA GLU A 80 2.55 13.64 10.93
C GLU A 80 3.08 12.21 11.14
N ASN A 81 4.25 11.90 10.59
CA ASN A 81 4.91 10.58 10.68
C ASN A 81 4.12 9.44 10.01
N ILE A 82 3.20 9.77 9.10
CA ILE A 82 2.50 8.81 8.24
C ILE A 82 2.98 9.03 6.81
N HIS A 83 3.30 7.93 6.14
CA HIS A 83 3.70 7.90 4.75
C HIS A 83 2.63 7.17 3.94
N PHE A 84 2.42 7.61 2.71
CA PHE A 84 1.54 6.92 1.77
C PHE A 84 2.36 6.10 0.78
N THR A 85 1.75 5.03 0.26
CA THR A 85 2.30 4.22 -0.82
C THR A 85 2.47 5.05 -2.12
N ASP A 86 3.57 4.82 -2.85
CA ASP A 86 3.97 5.63 -4.00
C ASP A 86 2.99 5.57 -5.18
N CYS A 87 2.21 4.48 -5.29
CA CYS A 87 1.21 4.25 -6.34
C CYS A 87 -0.22 4.17 -5.81
N HIS A 88 -0.54 4.88 -4.73
CA HIS A 88 -1.80 4.84 -3.98
C HIS A 88 -2.06 3.58 -3.14
N ASP A 89 -1.69 2.40 -3.64
CA ASP A 89 -1.78 1.13 -2.91
C ASP A 89 -0.67 0.15 -3.34
N LEU A 90 -0.60 -1.01 -2.68
CA LEU A 90 0.40 -2.04 -2.98
C LEU A 90 0.14 -2.77 -4.31
N GLU A 91 -1.12 -2.97 -4.69
CA GLU A 91 -1.51 -3.61 -5.95
C GLU A 91 -1.00 -2.81 -7.15
N MET A 92 -1.14 -1.49 -7.10
CA MET A 92 -0.64 -0.58 -8.11
C MET A 92 0.88 -0.54 -8.13
N MET A 93 1.55 -0.63 -6.97
CA MET A 93 3.00 -0.80 -6.91
C MET A 93 3.46 -2.10 -7.60
N LEU A 94 2.67 -3.17 -7.54
CA LEU A 94 2.98 -4.44 -8.23
C LEU A 94 2.81 -4.34 -9.76
N ILE A 95 1.81 -3.57 -10.21
CA ILE A 95 1.56 -3.29 -11.63
C ILE A 95 2.69 -2.44 -12.22
N GLU A 96 3.06 -1.36 -11.54
CA GLU A 96 4.10 -0.43 -11.98
C GLU A 96 5.52 -1.00 -11.76
N GLY A 97 5.74 -1.76 -10.68
CA GLY A 97 7.03 -2.30 -10.27
C GLY A 97 7.53 -3.53 -11.06
N GLY A 98 6.86 -3.89 -12.15
CA GLY A 98 7.29 -4.95 -13.07
C GLY A 98 7.01 -6.40 -12.61
N SER A 99 6.42 -6.59 -11.43
CA SER A 99 5.94 -7.92 -10.99
C SER A 99 4.83 -8.42 -11.91
N PHE A 100 3.93 -7.54 -12.32
CA PHE A 100 2.91 -7.84 -13.31
C PHE A 100 3.50 -8.32 -14.64
N ASP A 101 4.56 -7.66 -15.14
CA ASP A 101 5.19 -8.02 -16.41
C ASP A 101 5.81 -9.42 -16.38
N LYS A 102 6.44 -9.76 -15.26
CA LYS A 102 7.00 -11.10 -15.02
C LYS A 102 5.89 -12.15 -14.95
N PHE A 103 4.79 -11.85 -14.26
CA PHE A 103 3.63 -12.73 -14.19
C PHE A 103 3.06 -13.00 -15.60
N ILE A 104 2.83 -11.95 -16.39
CA ILE A 104 2.35 -12.11 -17.76
C ILE A 104 3.35 -12.94 -18.59
N SER A 105 4.65 -12.69 -18.47
CA SER A 105 5.66 -13.49 -19.17
C SER A 105 5.61 -14.98 -18.86
N GLU A 106 5.42 -15.33 -17.59
CA GLU A 106 5.45 -16.71 -17.12
C GLU A 106 4.20 -17.48 -17.57
N PHE A 107 3.03 -16.83 -17.50
CA PHE A 107 1.74 -17.51 -17.69
C PHE A 107 1.12 -17.29 -19.07
N LEU A 108 1.66 -16.40 -19.90
CA LEU A 108 1.15 -16.17 -21.25
C LEU A 108 1.43 -17.38 -22.15
N LYS A 109 0.38 -17.85 -22.84
CA LYS A 109 0.52 -18.90 -23.85
C LYS A 109 1.32 -18.40 -25.04
N THR A 110 2.40 -19.11 -25.38
CA THR A 110 3.27 -18.78 -26.53
C THR A 110 2.54 -18.73 -27.87
N SER A 111 1.39 -19.38 -28.01
CA SER A 111 0.55 -19.27 -29.21
C SER A 111 0.03 -17.85 -29.48
N ILE A 112 -0.18 -17.05 -28.43
CA ILE A 112 -0.64 -15.66 -28.54
C ILE A 112 0.46 -14.77 -29.14
N LEU A 113 1.72 -15.11 -28.87
CA LEU A 113 2.90 -14.38 -29.38
C LEU A 113 3.11 -14.50 -30.89
N ARG A 114 2.30 -15.31 -31.58
CA ARG A 114 2.30 -15.38 -33.06
C ARG A 114 1.59 -14.19 -33.70
N ILE A 115 0.76 -13.49 -32.93
CA ILE A 115 -0.14 -12.43 -33.42
C ILE A 115 0.21 -11.08 -32.78
N HIS A 116 0.65 -11.10 -31.52
CA HIS A 116 0.99 -9.90 -30.75
C HIS A 116 2.38 -10.02 -30.13
N THR A 117 3.07 -8.90 -29.94
CA THR A 117 4.31 -8.94 -29.14
C THR A 117 3.97 -9.03 -27.65
N LEU A 118 4.90 -9.56 -26.86
CA LEU A 118 4.74 -9.63 -25.40
C LEU A 118 4.58 -8.23 -24.79
N GLU A 119 5.29 -7.24 -25.35
CA GLU A 119 5.24 -5.86 -24.91
C GLU A 119 3.87 -5.23 -25.20
N ASP A 120 3.32 -5.44 -26.39
CA ASP A 120 1.96 -4.97 -26.72
C ASP A 120 0.93 -5.54 -25.76
N ILE A 121 1.02 -6.83 -25.43
CA ILE A 121 0.07 -7.48 -24.52
C ILE A 121 0.16 -6.87 -23.12
N ARG A 122 1.37 -6.70 -22.59
CA ARG A 122 1.59 -6.12 -21.25
C ARG A 122 1.06 -4.70 -21.18
N ASN A 123 1.41 -3.86 -22.15
CA ASN A 123 0.98 -2.45 -22.16
C ASN A 123 -0.53 -2.32 -22.31
N ASN A 124 -1.14 -3.06 -23.25
CA ASN A 124 -2.59 -3.05 -23.41
C ASN A 124 -3.32 -3.51 -22.14
N LEU A 125 -2.81 -4.54 -21.43
CA LEU A 125 -3.42 -5.00 -20.19
C LEU A 125 -3.29 -3.96 -19.07
N LYS A 126 -2.11 -3.36 -18.90
CA LYS A 126 -1.91 -2.29 -17.90
C LYS A 126 -2.80 -1.10 -18.19
N GLU A 127 -2.82 -0.61 -19.43
CA GLU A 127 -3.68 0.50 -19.86
C GLU A 127 -5.16 0.19 -19.62
N SER A 128 -5.60 -1.04 -19.93
CA SER A 128 -6.99 -1.46 -19.70
C SER A 128 -7.34 -1.49 -18.21
N ILE A 129 -6.43 -1.97 -17.35
CA ILE A 129 -6.62 -1.98 -15.90
C ILE A 129 -6.74 -0.54 -15.40
N ILE A 130 -5.77 0.32 -15.75
CA ILE A 130 -5.75 1.74 -15.35
C ILE A 130 -7.02 2.47 -15.82
N ASP A 131 -7.42 2.31 -17.08
CA ASP A 131 -8.59 3.01 -17.63
C ASP A 131 -9.88 2.65 -16.87
N VAL A 132 -10.08 1.37 -16.56
CA VAL A 132 -11.25 0.91 -15.81
C VAL A 132 -11.19 1.35 -14.35
N THR A 133 -10.05 1.14 -13.68
CA THR A 133 -9.90 1.48 -12.25
C THR A 133 -9.95 2.98 -12.02
N TYR A 134 -9.41 3.79 -12.95
CA TYR A 134 -9.49 5.25 -12.88
C TYR A 134 -10.94 5.76 -12.94
N LYS A 135 -11.75 5.23 -13.85
CA LYS A 135 -13.19 5.59 -13.95
C LYS A 135 -13.95 5.23 -12.69
N ILE A 136 -13.71 4.04 -12.15
CA ILE A 136 -14.31 3.61 -10.88
C ILE A 136 -13.80 4.47 -9.72
N GLY A 137 -12.50 4.78 -9.70
CA GLY A 137 -11.84 5.63 -8.70
C GLY A 137 -12.43 7.03 -8.64
N ILE A 138 -12.64 7.68 -9.79
CA ILE A 138 -13.35 8.96 -9.87
C ILE A 138 -14.74 8.85 -9.28
N LEU A 139 -15.49 7.81 -9.63
CA LEU A 139 -16.85 7.65 -9.12
C LEU A 139 -16.87 7.43 -7.60
N LYS A 140 -15.95 6.61 -7.06
CA LYS A 140 -15.78 6.42 -5.62
C LYS A 140 -15.38 7.72 -4.93
N TRP A 141 -14.50 8.51 -5.53
CA TRP A 141 -14.08 9.81 -5.00
C TRP A 141 -15.24 10.81 -4.98
N LEU A 142 -16.02 10.92 -6.06
CA LEU A 142 -17.23 11.74 -6.10
C LEU A 142 -18.28 11.29 -5.08
N ASN A 143 -18.42 9.98 -4.89
CA ASN A 143 -19.30 9.41 -3.86
C ASN A 143 -18.87 9.83 -2.45
N PHE A 144 -17.58 9.72 -2.15
CA PHE A 144 -16.99 10.15 -0.88
C PHE A 144 -17.17 11.67 -0.67
N LYS A 145 -16.78 12.48 -1.65
CA LYS A 145 -16.76 13.94 -1.57
C LYS A 145 -18.15 14.55 -1.43
N ASN A 146 -19.13 14.01 -2.15
CA ASN A 146 -20.50 14.55 -2.18
C ASN A 146 -21.47 13.74 -1.31
N ASN A 147 -20.99 12.73 -0.60
CA ASN A 147 -21.81 11.81 0.21
C ASN A 147 -23.00 11.25 -0.58
N LEU A 148 -22.76 10.73 -1.78
CA LEU A 148 -23.82 10.28 -2.70
C LEU A 148 -24.51 8.98 -2.25
N LEU A 149 -24.00 8.33 -1.19
CA LEU A 149 -24.52 7.07 -0.63
C LEU A 149 -24.55 5.90 -1.62
N LEU A 150 -23.70 5.93 -2.65
CA LEU A 150 -23.50 4.80 -3.55
C LEU A 150 -22.74 3.68 -2.82
N MET A 151 -23.19 2.45 -3.03
CA MET A 151 -22.54 1.24 -2.52
C MET A 151 -21.56 0.70 -3.58
N PHE A 152 -20.32 0.47 -3.16
CA PHE A 152 -19.24 -0.12 -3.95
C PHE A 152 -18.76 -1.42 -3.31
#